data_AF-A0A1Q5HRU2-F1
#
_entry.id   AF-A0A1Q5HRU2-F1
#
_cell.length_a   1.000
_cell.length_b   1.000
_cell.length_c   1.000
_cell.angle_alpha   90.00
_cell.angle_beta   90.00
_cell.angle_gamma   90.00
#
_symmetry.space_group_name_H-M   'P 1'
#
loop_
_entity.id
_entity.type
_entity.pdbx_description
1 polymer ?
#
loop_
_entity_poly.entity_id
_entity_poly.type
_entity_poly.pdbx_seq_one_letter_code
_entity_poly.pdbx_strand_id
1 'polypeptide(L)'
;MRLPSWLAQHLAALRAVLVFTVLLGLLYPLALVAVGRLPGLDGRADGSLLTVDGRTVGSSLIGQSFTDADGNPVPRYFQSRPSAAGDGYDPTATAAGNLGPESVVDTLTGDEETSAQSLLTQVCARSKAVGELDGVDGRRPYCTPDGVGAVLAVFRADGLTGRITRVVSVNQAAPATPFVTTWQGVPVEAARPGHDYVAEGGIVTPVRGDAPARPAVPADAVTASGSGLDPHISPAYARIQVARVARERGADPAAVRRLVAEHTTGRALGFMGEPGVNVLELNLALDEAFPAR
;
A
#
# COMPACT_ATOMS: atom_id res chain seq x y z
N MET A 1 66.59 9.61 10.24
CA MET A 1 66.02 10.95 9.99
C MET A 1 64.59 10.98 10.51
N ARG A 2 64.21 11.99 11.31
CA ARG A 2 62.82 12.15 11.74
C ARG A 2 62.00 12.65 10.55
N LEU A 3 60.91 11.95 10.22
CA LEU A 3 59.99 12.40 9.17
C LEU A 3 59.41 13.76 9.55
N PRO A 4 59.15 14.66 8.59
CA PRO A 4 58.38 15.87 8.83
C PRO A 4 57.04 15.53 9.50
N SER A 5 56.60 16.33 10.46
CA SER A 5 55.39 16.07 11.26
C SER A 5 54.15 15.86 10.38
N TRP A 6 53.99 16.67 9.33
CA TRP A 6 52.88 16.54 8.38
C TRP A 6 52.91 15.19 7.64
N LEU A 7 54.09 14.73 7.20
CA LEU A 7 54.24 13.46 6.48
C LEU A 7 53.97 12.26 7.42
N ALA A 8 54.49 12.32 8.65
CA ALA A 8 54.22 11.30 9.67
C ALA A 8 52.72 11.21 10.01
N GLN A 9 52.04 12.35 10.12
CA GLN A 9 50.59 12.43 10.34
C GLN A 9 49.80 11.83 9.19
N HIS A 10 50.15 12.14 7.94
CA HIS A 10 49.47 11.60 6.76
C HIS A 10 49.68 10.10 6.62
N LEU A 11 50.88 9.59 6.94
CA LEU A 11 51.15 8.15 6.97
C LEU A 11 50.37 7.43 8.08
N ALA A 12 50.24 8.04 9.27
CA ALA A 12 49.40 7.50 10.34
C ALA A 12 47.92 7.46 9.93
N ALA A 13 47.42 8.52 9.29
CA ALA A 13 46.06 8.57 8.76
C ALA A 13 45.84 7.50 7.67
N LEU A 14 46.76 7.36 6.72
CA LEU A 14 46.68 6.33 5.67
C LEU A 14 46.67 4.91 6.27
N ARG A 15 47.53 4.65 7.27
CA ARG A 15 47.54 3.36 7.98
C ARG A 15 46.22 3.11 8.68
N ALA A 16 45.66 4.11 9.36
CA ALA A 16 44.37 3.98 10.01
C ALA A 16 43.27 3.64 8.99
N VAL A 17 43.22 4.35 7.85
CA VAL A 17 42.28 4.04 6.76
C VAL A 17 42.47 2.61 6.27
N LEU A 18 43.69 2.16 5.98
CA LEU A 18 43.95 0.80 5.51
C LEU A 18 43.53 -0.26 6.53
N VAL A 19 43.86 -0.05 7.81
CA VAL A 19 43.48 -0.97 8.90
C VAL A 19 41.96 -1.05 9.04
N PHE A 20 41.26 0.08 9.07
CA PHE A 20 39.79 0.08 9.18
C PHE A 20 39.10 -0.45 7.92
N THR A 21 39.65 -0.24 6.73
CA THR A 21 39.14 -0.85 5.50
C THR A 21 39.26 -2.37 5.55
N VAL A 22 40.41 -2.92 5.95
CA VAL A 22 40.56 -4.38 6.09
C VAL A 22 39.66 -4.91 7.20
N LEU A 23 39.63 -4.24 8.35
CA LEU A 23 38.86 -4.71 9.49
C LEU A 23 37.34 -4.65 9.25
N LEU A 24 36.82 -3.50 8.81
CA LEU A 24 35.37 -3.26 8.67
C LEU A 24 34.83 -3.62 7.29
N GLY A 25 35.67 -3.57 6.26
CA GLY A 25 35.28 -3.87 4.88
C GLY A 25 35.54 -5.32 4.45
N LEU A 26 36.44 -6.05 5.13
CA LEU A 26 36.76 -7.44 4.80
C LEU A 26 36.54 -8.40 5.97
N LEU A 27 37.24 -8.21 7.09
CA LEU A 27 37.19 -9.16 8.20
C LEU A 27 35.80 -9.22 8.83
N TYR A 28 35.15 -8.09 9.06
CA TYR A 28 33.82 -8.03 9.66
C TYR A 28 32.72 -8.65 8.77
N PRO A 29 32.58 -8.31 7.48
CA PRO A 29 31.58 -8.96 6.61
C PRO A 29 31.81 -10.47 6.47
N LEU A 30 33.07 -10.92 6.34
CA LEU A 30 33.38 -12.36 6.25
C LEU A 30 33.02 -13.09 7.55
N ALA A 31 33.28 -12.47 8.72
CA ALA A 31 32.86 -13.03 10.00
C ALA A 31 31.33 -13.15 10.09
N LEU A 32 30.57 -12.14 9.65
CA LEU A 32 29.11 -12.22 9.62
C LEU A 32 28.59 -13.30 8.66
N VAL A 33 29.19 -13.44 7.47
CA VAL A 33 28.84 -14.52 6.54
C VAL A 33 29.10 -15.89 7.20
N ALA A 34 30.26 -16.07 7.84
CA ALA A 34 30.58 -17.33 8.52
C ALA A 34 29.57 -17.67 9.62
N VAL A 35 29.16 -16.68 10.42
CA VAL A 35 28.11 -16.85 11.45
C VAL A 35 26.76 -17.18 10.80
N GLY A 36 26.40 -16.52 9.70
CA GLY A 36 25.16 -16.78 8.97
C GLY A 36 25.07 -18.19 8.39
N ARG A 37 26.19 -18.89 8.21
CA ARG A 37 26.24 -20.29 7.74
C ARG A 37 26.16 -21.32 8.87
N LEU A 38 26.03 -20.90 10.13
CA LEU A 38 25.84 -21.83 11.23
C LEU A 38 24.47 -22.53 11.11
N PRO A 39 24.36 -23.82 11.50
CA PRO A 39 23.11 -24.56 11.43
C PRO A 39 21.97 -23.84 12.15
N GLY A 40 20.84 -23.66 11.45
CA GLY A 40 19.65 -22.98 11.97
C GLY A 40 19.62 -21.46 11.73
N LEU A 41 20.68 -20.87 11.17
CA LEU A 41 20.71 -19.46 10.74
C LEU A 41 20.80 -19.29 9.22
N ASP A 42 21.26 -20.33 8.52
CA ASP A 42 21.45 -20.41 7.07
C ASP A 42 20.18 -20.06 6.28
N GLY A 43 19.02 -20.62 6.68
CA GLY A 43 17.75 -20.32 6.00
C GLY A 43 17.40 -18.82 6.02
N ARG A 44 17.70 -18.11 7.10
CA ARG A 44 17.48 -16.65 7.18
C ARG A 44 18.54 -15.88 6.39
N ALA A 45 19.80 -16.32 6.45
CA ALA A 45 20.90 -15.70 5.72
C ALA A 45 20.73 -15.82 4.20
N ASP A 46 20.11 -16.89 3.72
CA ASP A 46 19.80 -17.12 2.30
C ASP A 46 18.45 -16.48 1.87
N GLY A 47 17.80 -15.71 2.76
CA GLY A 47 16.63 -14.88 2.41
C GLY A 47 15.28 -15.46 2.80
N SER A 48 15.22 -16.50 3.63
CA SER A 48 13.99 -17.13 4.13
C SER A 48 13.06 -17.59 3.00
N LEU A 49 13.65 -18.23 1.99
CA LEU A 49 12.98 -18.68 0.77
C LEU A 49 11.95 -19.78 1.06
N LEU A 50 10.82 -19.73 0.36
CA LEU A 50 9.75 -20.71 0.40
C LEU A 50 9.74 -21.50 -0.91
N THR A 51 9.62 -22.82 -0.83
CA THR A 51 9.66 -23.73 -1.97
C THR A 51 8.43 -24.62 -2.01
N VAL A 52 7.91 -24.84 -3.22
CA VAL A 52 6.79 -25.77 -3.51
C VAL A 52 7.23 -26.65 -4.66
N ASP A 53 7.12 -27.97 -4.51
CA ASP A 53 7.53 -28.96 -5.53
C ASP A 53 8.95 -28.74 -6.08
N GLY A 54 9.88 -28.35 -5.20
CA GLY A 54 11.28 -28.09 -5.56
C GLY A 54 11.52 -26.77 -6.30
N ARG A 55 10.50 -25.92 -6.47
CA ARG A 55 10.61 -24.58 -7.07
C ARG A 55 10.48 -23.50 -6.02
N THR A 56 11.34 -22.50 -6.07
CA THR A 56 11.23 -21.31 -5.21
C THR A 56 10.05 -20.47 -5.66
N VAL A 57 9.07 -20.29 -4.77
CA VAL A 57 7.86 -19.50 -5.03
C VAL A 57 7.93 -18.10 -4.41
N GLY A 58 8.88 -17.86 -3.50
CA GLY A 58 9.08 -16.56 -2.89
C GLY A 58 9.92 -16.60 -1.63
N SER A 59 9.74 -15.59 -0.79
CA SER A 59 10.32 -15.48 0.55
C SER A 59 9.21 -15.15 1.53
N SER A 60 9.29 -15.70 2.74
CA SER A 60 8.40 -15.32 3.85
C SER A 60 8.50 -13.83 4.23
N LEU A 61 9.54 -13.14 3.78
CA LEU A 61 9.82 -11.73 4.08
C LEU A 61 9.39 -10.76 2.96
N ILE A 62 8.95 -11.26 1.81
CA ILE A 62 8.63 -10.45 0.63
C ILE A 62 7.19 -10.68 0.22
N GLY A 63 6.40 -9.60 0.23
CA GLY A 63 5.03 -9.62 -0.27
C GLY A 63 4.97 -9.80 -1.78
N GLN A 64 3.83 -10.31 -2.26
CA GLN A 64 3.58 -10.56 -3.68
C GLN A 64 2.19 -10.04 -4.08
N SER A 65 2.03 -9.76 -5.37
CA SER A 65 0.71 -9.55 -5.95
C SER A 65 0.02 -10.90 -6.16
N PHE A 66 -1.27 -10.98 -5.84
CA PHE A 66 -2.12 -12.14 -6.11
C PHE A 66 -3.18 -11.78 -7.16
N THR A 67 -2.71 -11.19 -8.25
CA THR A 67 -3.50 -10.78 -9.42
C THR A 67 -3.18 -11.65 -10.64
N ASP A 68 -4.08 -11.70 -11.61
CA ASP A 68 -3.80 -12.27 -12.93
C ASP A 68 -2.99 -11.30 -13.81
N ALA A 69 -2.78 -11.69 -15.07
CA ALA A 69 -1.99 -10.92 -16.04
C ALA A 69 -2.63 -9.56 -16.40
N ASP A 70 -3.94 -9.43 -16.22
CA ASP A 70 -4.68 -8.20 -16.47
C ASP A 70 -4.78 -7.32 -15.21
N GLY A 71 -4.14 -7.74 -14.11
CA GLY A 71 -4.18 -7.04 -12.83
C GLY A 71 -5.44 -7.29 -12.01
N ASN A 72 -6.32 -8.21 -12.42
CA ASN A 72 -7.51 -8.54 -11.66
C ASN A 72 -7.16 -9.44 -10.47
N PRO A 73 -7.76 -9.23 -9.29
CA PRO A 73 -7.48 -10.05 -8.11
C PRO A 73 -7.92 -11.50 -8.33
N VAL A 74 -7.03 -12.46 -8.10
CA VAL A 74 -7.35 -13.89 -8.17
C VAL A 74 -8.28 -14.26 -7.00
N PRO A 75 -9.56 -14.63 -7.24
CA PRO A 75 -10.57 -14.70 -6.17
C PRO A 75 -10.27 -15.73 -5.07
N ARG A 76 -9.59 -16.83 -5.45
CA ARG A 76 -9.24 -17.97 -4.60
C ARG A 76 -8.06 -17.73 -3.66
N TYR A 77 -7.40 -16.58 -3.75
CA TYR A 77 -6.28 -16.20 -2.89
C TYR A 77 -6.64 -15.04 -1.97
N PHE A 78 -5.97 -14.97 -0.82
CA PHE A 78 -5.90 -13.76 -0.03
C PHE A 78 -5.09 -12.71 -0.79
N GLN A 79 -5.60 -11.49 -0.75
CA GLN A 79 -5.06 -10.32 -1.42
C GLN A 79 -4.20 -9.52 -0.45
N SER A 80 -3.02 -9.15 -0.93
CA SER A 80 -2.07 -8.32 -0.21
C SER A 80 -2.52 -6.85 -0.16
N ARG A 81 -1.73 -6.03 0.52
CA ARG A 81 -1.88 -4.57 0.53
C ARG A 81 -1.58 -3.99 -0.88
N PRO A 82 -1.96 -2.75 -1.16
CA PRO A 82 -1.42 -2.04 -2.32
C PRO A 82 0.10 -1.91 -2.22
N SER A 83 0.79 -1.95 -3.36
CA SER A 83 2.22 -1.71 -3.46
C SER A 83 2.49 -0.48 -4.33
N ALA A 84 3.48 0.32 -3.94
CA ALA A 84 4.02 1.41 -4.75
C ALA A 84 5.40 1.08 -5.36
N ALA A 85 5.90 -0.15 -5.20
CA ALA A 85 7.16 -0.60 -5.77
C ALA A 85 7.01 -1.02 -7.25
N GLY A 86 7.60 -0.24 -8.17
CA GLY A 86 7.57 -0.52 -9.61
C GLY A 86 6.15 -0.69 -10.14
N ASP A 87 5.93 -1.74 -10.94
CA ASP A 87 4.62 -2.14 -11.46
C ASP A 87 3.76 -2.92 -10.44
N GLY A 88 4.18 -2.93 -9.17
CA GLY A 88 3.55 -3.67 -8.07
C GLY A 88 4.42 -4.81 -7.57
N TYR A 89 4.82 -4.74 -6.30
CA TYR A 89 5.64 -5.75 -5.62
C TYR A 89 6.99 -6.05 -6.30
N ASP A 90 7.58 -5.06 -7.01
CA ASP A 90 8.89 -5.21 -7.65
C ASP A 90 10.05 -5.08 -6.63
N PRO A 91 10.83 -6.15 -6.38
CA PRO A 91 11.93 -6.13 -5.43
C PRO A 91 13.14 -5.31 -5.90
N THR A 92 13.22 -4.97 -7.18
CA THR A 92 14.31 -4.14 -7.75
C THR A 92 14.03 -2.64 -7.63
N ALA A 93 12.75 -2.26 -7.49
CA ALA A 93 12.34 -0.87 -7.32
C ALA A 93 12.23 -0.46 -5.85
N THR A 94 11.59 -1.28 -4.99
CA THR A 94 11.37 -1.03 -3.55
C THR A 94 10.99 0.42 -3.22
N ALA A 95 9.70 0.74 -3.23
CA ALA A 95 9.22 2.12 -3.05
C ALA A 95 7.93 2.23 -2.21
N ALA A 96 7.70 3.44 -1.70
CA ALA A 96 6.55 3.82 -0.90
C ALA A 96 5.63 4.79 -1.64
N GLY A 97 4.35 4.81 -1.27
CA GLY A 97 3.43 5.88 -1.67
C GLY A 97 3.76 7.16 -0.89
N ASN A 98 4.38 8.14 -1.54
CA ASN A 98 4.83 9.40 -0.92
C ASN A 98 3.79 10.54 -1.00
N LEU A 99 2.51 10.20 -1.15
CA LEU A 99 1.44 11.20 -1.17
C LEU A 99 1.06 11.61 0.26
N GLY A 100 0.96 12.92 0.49
CA GLY A 100 0.55 13.48 1.78
C GLY A 100 -0.97 13.40 2.02
N PRO A 101 -1.44 13.59 3.26
CA PRO A 101 -2.86 13.58 3.60
C PRO A 101 -3.67 14.67 2.89
N GLU A 102 -3.04 15.76 2.45
CA GLU A 102 -3.68 16.84 1.69
C GLU A 102 -3.80 16.52 0.18
N SER A 103 -3.33 15.35 -0.28
CA SER A 103 -3.53 14.88 -1.65
C SER A 103 -4.98 14.42 -1.85
N VAL A 104 -5.88 15.39 -2.02
CA VAL A 104 -7.33 15.16 -2.13
C VAL A 104 -7.92 15.50 -3.51
N VAL A 105 -7.15 16.16 -4.38
CA VAL A 105 -7.57 16.55 -5.73
C VAL A 105 -6.80 15.76 -6.78
N ASP A 106 -7.51 15.18 -7.74
CA ASP A 106 -6.94 14.46 -8.88
C ASP A 106 -6.38 15.43 -9.92
N THR A 107 -5.32 15.03 -10.61
CA THR A 107 -4.88 15.69 -11.84
C THR A 107 -5.58 15.03 -13.02
N LEU A 108 -6.55 15.72 -13.61
CA LEU A 108 -7.33 15.24 -14.74
C LEU A 108 -6.92 16.00 -16.00
N THR A 109 -6.16 15.37 -16.90
CA THR A 109 -5.70 16.02 -18.15
C THR A 109 -6.52 15.61 -19.37
N GLY A 110 -7.31 14.54 -19.26
CA GLY A 110 -8.06 13.95 -20.38
C GLY A 110 -7.25 12.91 -21.16
N ASP A 111 -6.00 12.70 -20.75
CA ASP A 111 -5.08 11.65 -21.20
C ASP A 111 -4.65 10.84 -19.97
N GLU A 112 -4.74 9.52 -20.05
CA GLU A 112 -4.44 8.62 -18.94
C GLU A 112 -2.97 8.71 -18.52
N GLU A 113 -2.05 8.90 -19.46
CA GLU A 113 -0.60 8.96 -19.17
C GLU A 113 -0.21 10.18 -18.35
N THR A 114 -0.96 11.27 -18.49
CA THR A 114 -0.69 12.54 -17.81
C THR A 114 -1.66 12.83 -16.67
N SER A 115 -2.68 11.99 -16.48
CA SER A 115 -3.59 12.06 -15.35
C SER A 115 -3.01 11.32 -14.15
N ALA A 116 -3.26 11.84 -12.95
CA ALA A 116 -2.78 11.24 -11.71
C ALA A 116 -3.85 11.30 -10.62
N GLN A 117 -4.09 10.17 -9.97
CA GLN A 117 -5.00 10.09 -8.84
C GLN A 117 -4.36 10.62 -7.56
N SER A 118 -5.12 11.43 -6.84
CA SER A 118 -4.82 11.84 -5.47
C SER A 118 -4.86 10.64 -4.52
N LEU A 119 -4.23 10.78 -3.34
CA LEU A 119 -4.29 9.75 -2.30
C LEU A 119 -5.73 9.41 -1.92
N LEU A 120 -6.59 10.42 -1.79
CA LEU A 120 -8.00 10.23 -1.48
C LEU A 120 -8.69 9.37 -2.53
N THR A 121 -8.52 9.66 -3.82
CA THR A 121 -9.10 8.85 -4.90
C THR A 121 -8.54 7.43 -4.91
N GLN A 122 -7.23 7.23 -4.72
CA GLN A 122 -6.64 5.89 -4.62
C GLN A 122 -7.27 5.07 -3.47
N VAL A 123 -7.46 5.70 -2.31
CA VAL A 123 -8.12 5.07 -1.15
C VAL A 123 -9.58 4.74 -1.44
N CYS A 124 -10.31 5.65 -2.08
CA CYS A 124 -11.72 5.46 -2.42
C CYS A 124 -11.91 4.33 -3.42
N ALA A 125 -11.13 4.32 -4.50
CA ALA A 125 -11.19 3.33 -5.56
C ALA A 125 -10.86 1.95 -5.00
N ARG A 126 -9.79 1.85 -4.20
CA ARG A 126 -9.39 0.59 -3.57
C ARG A 126 -10.43 0.09 -2.57
N SER A 127 -11.01 0.97 -1.75
CA SER A 127 -12.04 0.59 -0.79
C SER A 127 -13.30 0.04 -1.46
N LYS A 128 -13.73 0.69 -2.54
CA LYS A 128 -14.85 0.22 -3.36
C LYS A 128 -14.54 -1.16 -3.95
N ALA A 129 -13.39 -1.32 -4.61
CA ALA A 129 -12.98 -2.59 -5.21
C ALA A 129 -12.88 -3.74 -4.19
N VAL A 130 -12.32 -3.49 -3.00
CA VAL A 130 -12.26 -4.49 -1.92
C VAL A 130 -13.67 -4.83 -1.42
N GLY A 131 -14.53 -3.83 -1.24
CA GLY A 131 -15.93 -4.03 -0.84
C GLY A 131 -16.70 -4.91 -1.82
N GLU A 132 -16.56 -4.64 -3.12
CA GLU A 132 -17.19 -5.41 -4.21
C GLU A 132 -16.64 -6.84 -4.27
N LEU A 133 -15.33 -7.02 -4.15
CA LEU A 133 -14.66 -8.32 -4.21
C LEU A 133 -15.03 -9.23 -3.03
N ASP A 134 -15.11 -8.67 -1.82
CA ASP A 134 -15.36 -9.41 -0.58
C ASP A 134 -16.83 -9.44 -0.14
N GLY A 135 -17.70 -8.70 -0.82
CA GLY A 135 -19.11 -8.59 -0.47
C GLY A 135 -19.33 -7.86 0.87
N VAL A 136 -18.52 -6.83 1.16
CA VAL A 136 -18.62 -5.99 2.36
C VAL A 136 -18.88 -4.53 2.00
N ASP A 137 -19.29 -3.70 2.96
CA ASP A 137 -19.51 -2.26 2.72
C ASP A 137 -18.17 -1.55 2.38
N GLY A 138 -17.97 -1.26 1.09
CA GLY A 138 -16.80 -0.55 0.58
C GLY A 138 -16.84 0.97 0.77
N ARG A 139 -17.95 1.54 1.27
CA ARG A 139 -18.10 2.99 1.43
C ARG A 139 -17.16 3.53 2.50
N ARG A 140 -16.66 4.74 2.24
CA ARG A 140 -15.79 5.48 3.15
C ARG A 140 -16.21 6.94 3.25
N PRO A 141 -16.00 7.58 4.42
CA PRO A 141 -16.10 9.03 4.50
C PRO A 141 -15.23 9.69 3.43
N TYR A 142 -15.75 10.74 2.81
CA TYR A 142 -15.08 11.49 1.74
C TYR A 142 -14.88 10.74 0.42
N CYS A 143 -15.56 9.60 0.21
CA CYS A 143 -15.57 8.90 -1.06
C CYS A 143 -16.94 9.01 -1.74
N THR A 144 -16.92 9.16 -3.05
CA THR A 144 -18.13 9.12 -3.89
C THR A 144 -18.54 7.67 -4.19
N PRO A 145 -19.78 7.42 -4.64
CA PRO A 145 -20.23 6.07 -5.04
C PRO A 145 -19.47 5.49 -6.24
N ASP A 146 -18.98 6.34 -7.15
CA ASP A 146 -18.17 5.93 -8.29
C ASP A 146 -16.72 5.58 -7.89
N GLY A 147 -16.28 5.94 -6.68
CA GLY A 147 -15.01 5.50 -6.10
C GLY A 147 -13.89 6.52 -6.18
N VAL A 148 -14.20 7.81 -6.35
CA VAL A 148 -13.22 8.91 -6.30
C VAL A 148 -13.37 9.71 -5.01
N GLY A 149 -12.43 10.62 -4.75
CA GLY A 149 -12.56 11.55 -3.62
C GLY A 149 -13.74 12.51 -3.79
N ALA A 150 -14.61 12.61 -2.80
CA ALA A 150 -15.73 13.55 -2.77
C ALA A 150 -15.24 14.95 -2.42
N VAL A 151 -14.76 15.69 -3.42
CA VAL A 151 -14.12 17.00 -3.23
C VAL A 151 -14.74 18.04 -4.15
N LEU A 152 -15.05 19.20 -3.58
CA LEU A 152 -15.54 20.37 -4.31
C LEU A 152 -14.48 21.47 -4.33
N ALA A 153 -14.38 22.21 -5.43
CA ALA A 153 -13.82 23.56 -5.45
C ALA A 153 -14.96 24.57 -5.29
N VAL A 154 -14.96 25.30 -4.18
CA VAL A 154 -15.99 26.29 -3.85
C VAL A 154 -15.44 27.69 -4.07
N PHE A 155 -16.03 28.42 -5.01
CA PHE A 155 -15.68 29.82 -5.29
C PHE A 155 -16.62 30.75 -4.56
N ARG A 156 -16.07 31.82 -3.98
CA ARG A 156 -16.85 32.84 -3.27
C ARG A 156 -16.55 34.23 -3.80
N ALA A 157 -17.50 35.14 -3.61
CA ALA A 157 -17.40 36.53 -4.08
C ALA A 157 -16.19 37.28 -3.50
N ASP A 158 -15.84 37.02 -2.25
CA ASP A 158 -14.79 37.74 -1.51
C ASP A 158 -13.61 36.83 -1.17
N GLY A 159 -13.20 36.00 -2.14
CA GLY A 159 -12.11 35.03 -2.01
C GLY A 159 -12.47 33.89 -1.05
N LEU A 160 -12.09 34.01 0.23
CA LEU A 160 -12.36 33.01 1.27
C LEU A 160 -13.73 33.19 1.94
N THR A 161 -14.37 34.33 1.73
CA THR A 161 -15.64 34.69 2.40
C THR A 161 -16.68 35.16 1.40
N GLY A 162 -17.88 35.48 1.89
CA GLY A 162 -18.99 35.92 1.05
C GLY A 162 -19.80 34.78 0.43
N ARG A 163 -20.75 35.16 -0.42
CA ARG A 163 -21.68 34.22 -1.08
C ARG A 163 -20.94 33.28 -2.03
N ILE A 164 -21.40 32.03 -2.10
CA ILE A 164 -20.89 31.07 -3.07
C ILE A 164 -21.36 31.48 -4.47
N THR A 165 -20.43 31.56 -5.42
CA THR A 165 -20.70 31.98 -6.80
C THR A 165 -20.62 30.83 -7.79
N ARG A 166 -19.78 29.83 -7.51
CA ARG A 166 -19.57 28.66 -8.37
C ARG A 166 -19.09 27.48 -7.53
N VAL A 167 -19.48 26.26 -7.91
CA VAL A 167 -19.05 25.03 -7.26
C VAL A 167 -18.75 23.98 -8.32
N VAL A 168 -17.60 23.32 -8.21
CA VAL A 168 -17.15 22.30 -9.16
C VAL A 168 -16.79 21.02 -8.40
N SER A 169 -17.25 19.86 -8.85
CA SER A 169 -16.76 18.55 -8.38
C SER A 169 -15.42 18.25 -9.05
N VAL A 170 -14.32 18.38 -8.31
CA VAL A 170 -12.97 18.45 -8.91
C VAL A 170 -12.38 17.10 -9.32
N ASN A 171 -12.86 16.01 -8.73
CA ASN A 171 -12.40 14.65 -9.03
C ASN A 171 -13.32 13.90 -10.01
N GLN A 172 -14.33 14.59 -10.56
CA GLN A 172 -15.29 14.00 -11.49
C GLN A 172 -15.41 14.89 -12.74
N ALA A 173 -14.77 14.46 -13.81
CA ALA A 173 -14.92 15.06 -15.14
C ALA A 173 -15.95 14.29 -15.98
N ALA A 174 -16.62 15.00 -16.90
CA ALA A 174 -17.55 14.36 -17.84
C ALA A 174 -16.88 13.18 -18.57
N PRO A 175 -17.56 12.03 -18.73
CA PRO A 175 -19.01 11.82 -18.59
C PRO A 175 -19.49 11.54 -17.15
N ALA A 176 -18.62 11.52 -16.14
CA ALA A 176 -19.05 11.36 -14.75
C ALA A 176 -19.95 12.52 -14.31
N THR A 177 -20.91 12.22 -13.45
CA THR A 177 -21.82 13.23 -12.90
C THR A 177 -21.37 13.62 -11.49
N PRO A 178 -21.49 14.90 -11.11
CA PRO A 178 -21.18 15.34 -9.76
C PRO A 178 -21.92 14.51 -8.69
N PHE A 179 -21.19 14.07 -7.66
CA PHE A 179 -21.75 13.27 -6.56
C PHE A 179 -22.82 13.99 -5.73
N VAL A 180 -22.92 15.31 -5.87
CA VAL A 180 -24.00 16.16 -5.37
C VAL A 180 -24.44 17.12 -6.46
N THR A 181 -25.74 17.35 -6.60
CA THR A 181 -26.30 18.22 -7.66
C THR A 181 -26.26 19.71 -7.29
N THR A 182 -26.35 20.02 -6.00
CA THR A 182 -26.29 21.40 -5.47
C THR A 182 -25.51 21.45 -4.17
N TRP A 183 -24.82 22.55 -3.94
CA TRP A 183 -24.12 22.85 -2.70
C TRP A 183 -24.53 24.22 -2.18
N GLN A 184 -25.21 24.26 -1.03
CA GLN A 184 -25.76 25.49 -0.42
C GLN A 184 -26.58 26.35 -1.42
N GLY A 185 -27.38 25.69 -2.26
CA GLY A 185 -28.25 26.35 -3.26
C GLY A 185 -27.57 26.69 -4.60
N VAL A 186 -26.27 26.43 -4.76
CA VAL A 186 -25.55 26.63 -6.02
C VAL A 186 -25.41 25.29 -6.76
N PRO A 187 -25.75 25.20 -8.07
CA PRO A 187 -25.53 24.00 -8.86
C PRO A 187 -24.05 23.59 -8.89
N VAL A 188 -23.77 22.29 -8.84
CA VAL A 188 -22.40 21.76 -8.93
C VAL A 188 -22.10 21.36 -10.37
N GLU A 189 -21.01 21.92 -10.90
CA GLU A 189 -20.48 21.59 -12.23
C GLU A 189 -19.54 20.39 -12.17
N ALA A 190 -19.43 19.62 -13.26
CA ALA A 190 -18.36 18.64 -13.42
C ALA A 190 -17.03 19.34 -13.74
N ALA A 191 -15.91 18.74 -13.32
CA ALA A 191 -14.58 19.21 -13.69
C ALA A 191 -14.36 19.13 -15.21
N ARG A 192 -13.51 20.01 -15.71
CA ARG A 192 -13.00 19.99 -17.08
C ARG A 192 -11.55 19.51 -17.05
N PRO A 193 -11.17 18.59 -17.95
CA PRO A 193 -9.78 18.19 -18.10
C PRO A 193 -8.85 19.39 -18.34
N GLY A 194 -7.67 19.36 -17.73
CA GLY A 194 -6.62 20.39 -17.85
C GLY A 194 -6.83 21.65 -17.02
N HIS A 195 -7.92 21.75 -16.24
CA HIS A 195 -8.18 22.93 -15.39
C HIS A 195 -7.68 22.75 -13.96
N ASP A 196 -6.96 23.76 -13.47
CA ASP A 196 -6.57 23.86 -12.06
C ASP A 196 -7.52 24.82 -11.31
N TYR A 197 -8.55 24.23 -10.71
CA TYR A 197 -9.55 24.99 -9.95
C TYR A 197 -9.01 25.61 -8.67
N VAL A 198 -7.87 25.13 -8.14
CA VAL A 198 -7.23 25.72 -6.96
C VAL A 198 -6.51 27.00 -7.37
N ALA A 199 -5.78 26.98 -8.49
CA ALA A 199 -5.16 28.16 -9.06
C ALA A 199 -6.19 29.23 -9.49
N GLU A 200 -7.41 28.83 -9.90
CA GLU A 200 -8.53 29.74 -10.17
C GLU A 200 -9.11 30.41 -8.90
N GLY A 201 -8.67 30.02 -7.70
CA GLY A 201 -9.16 30.55 -6.42
C GLY A 201 -10.27 29.73 -5.77
N GLY A 202 -10.51 28.50 -6.24
CA GLY A 202 -11.47 27.57 -5.66
C GLY A 202 -10.97 27.00 -4.33
N ILE A 203 -11.82 27.06 -3.30
CA ILE A 203 -11.50 26.50 -1.99
C ILE A 203 -11.78 24.99 -2.01
N VAL A 204 -10.71 24.20 -1.87
CA VAL A 204 -10.79 22.74 -1.78
C VAL A 204 -11.59 22.35 -0.54
N THR A 205 -12.74 21.71 -0.76
CA THR A 205 -13.71 21.37 0.27
C THR A 205 -14.05 19.88 0.18
N PRO A 206 -13.35 19.00 0.92
CA PRO A 206 -13.73 17.61 1.04
C PRO A 206 -15.11 17.46 1.69
N VAL A 207 -16.01 16.73 1.05
CA VAL A 207 -17.39 16.54 1.50
C VAL A 207 -17.52 15.18 2.16
N ARG A 208 -17.89 15.20 3.45
CA ARG A 208 -18.13 13.98 4.20
C ARG A 208 -19.48 13.38 3.79
N GLY A 209 -19.45 12.20 3.16
CA GLY A 209 -20.65 11.41 2.84
C GLY A 209 -21.30 10.75 4.06
N ASP A 210 -22.27 9.87 3.79
CA ASP A 210 -23.10 9.13 4.76
C ASP A 210 -22.46 7.82 5.25
N ALA A 211 -21.25 7.51 4.79
CA ALA A 211 -20.54 6.29 5.15
C ALA A 211 -20.32 6.17 6.67
N PRO A 212 -20.27 4.92 7.20
CA PRO A 212 -19.98 4.69 8.61
C PRO A 212 -18.67 5.34 9.07
N ALA A 213 -18.64 5.82 10.32
CA ALA A 213 -17.42 6.41 10.90
C ALA A 213 -16.26 5.40 11.02
N ARG A 214 -16.57 4.11 11.04
CA ARG A 214 -15.61 3.00 10.99
C ARG A 214 -15.91 2.16 9.75
N PRO A 215 -15.18 2.35 8.64
CA PRO A 215 -15.37 1.57 7.42
C PRO A 215 -15.19 0.06 7.66
N ALA A 216 -15.94 -0.77 6.93
CA ALA A 216 -15.79 -2.22 7.01
C ALA A 216 -14.46 -2.69 6.39
N VAL A 217 -14.03 -2.02 5.31
CA VAL A 217 -12.70 -2.23 4.69
C VAL A 217 -11.62 -1.59 5.57
N PRO A 218 -10.66 -2.35 6.12
CA PRO A 218 -9.60 -1.84 7.01
C PRO A 218 -8.64 -0.87 6.32
N ALA A 219 -7.86 -0.14 7.12
CA ALA A 219 -6.92 0.86 6.60
C ALA A 219 -5.78 0.26 5.77
N ASP A 220 -5.24 -0.89 6.17
CA ASP A 220 -4.14 -1.56 5.46
C ASP A 220 -4.55 -2.13 4.09
N ALA A 221 -5.85 -2.38 3.88
CA ALA A 221 -6.40 -2.82 2.60
C ALA A 221 -6.34 -1.73 1.51
N VAL A 222 -6.29 -0.45 1.92
CA VAL A 222 -6.38 0.72 1.04
C VAL A 222 -5.11 1.58 1.04
N THR A 223 -4.19 1.38 1.99
CA THR A 223 -2.93 2.12 2.06
C THR A 223 -1.75 1.25 1.70
N ALA A 224 -0.91 1.77 0.80
CA ALA A 224 0.35 1.14 0.45
C ALA A 224 1.30 1.05 1.65
N SER A 225 2.21 0.08 1.62
CA SER A 225 3.24 -0.08 2.64
C SER A 225 4.43 0.86 2.41
N GLY A 226 5.25 1.06 3.46
CA GLY A 226 6.46 1.89 3.38
C GLY A 226 7.62 1.25 2.61
N SER A 227 7.61 -0.07 2.42
CA SER A 227 8.61 -0.78 1.60
C SER A 227 8.13 -1.10 0.18
N GLY A 228 6.80 -1.11 -0.03
CA GLY A 228 6.18 -1.66 -1.23
C GLY A 228 6.20 -3.19 -1.32
N LEU A 229 6.83 -3.87 -0.36
CA LEU A 229 7.03 -5.33 -0.36
C LEU A 229 6.54 -5.99 0.94
N ASP A 230 5.61 -5.34 1.65
CA ASP A 230 5.07 -5.85 2.92
C ASP A 230 4.39 -7.22 2.72
N PRO A 231 4.89 -8.30 3.37
CA PRO A 231 4.29 -9.62 3.29
C PRO A 231 3.05 -9.76 4.19
N HIS A 232 2.75 -8.77 5.03
CA HIS A 232 1.69 -8.86 6.02
C HIS A 232 0.45 -8.03 5.66
N ILE A 233 -0.71 -8.57 6.03
CA ILE A 233 -1.97 -7.81 6.17
C ILE A 233 -2.47 -7.87 7.62
N SER A 234 -3.34 -6.95 7.99
CA SER A 234 -3.99 -7.00 9.30
C SER A 234 -4.93 -8.22 9.40
N PRO A 235 -5.14 -8.78 10.61
CA PRO A 235 -6.15 -9.81 10.83
C PRO A 235 -7.57 -9.33 10.47
N ALA A 236 -7.83 -8.02 10.54
CA ALA A 236 -9.10 -7.46 10.11
C ALA A 236 -9.28 -7.58 8.59
N TYR A 237 -8.22 -7.33 7.82
CA TYR A 237 -8.28 -7.43 6.37
C TYR A 237 -8.34 -8.90 5.91
N ALA A 238 -7.55 -9.79 6.52
CA ALA A 238 -7.68 -11.23 6.26
C ALA A 238 -9.11 -11.73 6.53
N ARG A 239 -9.73 -11.29 7.62
CA ARG A 239 -11.07 -11.72 8.02
C ARG A 239 -12.17 -11.36 7.03
N ILE A 240 -12.13 -10.18 6.40
CA ILE A 240 -13.17 -9.82 5.40
C ILE A 240 -13.07 -10.68 4.13
N GLN A 241 -11.88 -11.21 3.82
CA GLN A 241 -11.64 -12.03 2.64
C GLN A 241 -12.03 -13.51 2.82
N VAL A 242 -12.17 -13.98 4.06
CA VAL A 242 -12.45 -15.39 4.39
C VAL A 242 -13.66 -15.93 3.65
N ALA A 243 -14.77 -15.16 3.59
CA ALA A 243 -16.01 -15.63 2.98
C ALA A 243 -15.85 -15.89 1.48
N ARG A 244 -15.16 -14.97 0.78
CA ARG A 244 -14.80 -15.11 -0.63
C ARG A 244 -13.91 -16.34 -0.82
N VAL A 245 -12.77 -16.37 -0.14
CA VAL A 245 -11.77 -17.44 -0.30
C VAL A 245 -12.36 -18.82 -0.01
N ALA A 246 -13.14 -18.97 1.07
CA ALA A 246 -13.79 -20.22 1.41
C ALA A 246 -14.75 -20.70 0.32
N ARG A 247 -15.55 -19.79 -0.25
CA ARG A 247 -16.47 -20.10 -1.37
C ARG A 247 -15.71 -20.57 -2.60
N GLU A 248 -14.67 -19.85 -3.02
CA GLU A 248 -13.88 -20.19 -4.21
C GLU A 248 -13.10 -21.50 -4.06
N ARG A 249 -12.79 -21.89 -2.82
CA ARG A 249 -12.09 -23.14 -2.49
C ARG A 249 -13.02 -24.31 -2.14
N GLY A 250 -14.33 -24.08 -2.07
CA GLY A 250 -15.29 -25.07 -1.57
C GLY A 250 -15.01 -25.52 -0.13
N ALA A 251 -14.42 -24.64 0.69
CA ALA A 251 -13.99 -24.90 2.06
C ALA A 251 -14.99 -24.35 3.09
N ASP A 252 -14.97 -24.90 4.29
CA ASP A 252 -15.71 -24.32 5.43
C ASP A 252 -15.05 -22.99 5.86
N PRO A 253 -15.80 -21.86 5.91
CA PRO A 253 -15.27 -20.60 6.42
C PRO A 253 -14.63 -20.69 7.80
N ALA A 254 -15.07 -21.61 8.68
CA ALA A 254 -14.44 -21.82 9.98
C ALA A 254 -13.05 -22.43 9.87
N ALA A 255 -12.82 -23.31 8.88
CA ALA A 255 -11.50 -23.89 8.63
C ALA A 255 -10.54 -22.85 8.06
N VAL A 256 -10.99 -22.01 7.13
CA VAL A 256 -10.19 -20.90 6.59
C VAL A 256 -9.83 -19.89 7.70
N ARG A 257 -10.74 -19.59 8.64
CA ARG A 257 -10.41 -18.74 9.81
C ARG A 257 -9.32 -19.34 10.70
N ARG A 258 -9.28 -20.67 10.86
CA ARG A 258 -8.21 -21.32 11.62
C ARG A 258 -6.86 -21.16 10.93
N LEU A 259 -6.80 -21.36 9.62
CA LEU A 259 -5.58 -21.12 8.84
C LEU A 259 -5.09 -19.67 8.99
N VAL A 260 -6.00 -18.68 8.91
CA VAL A 260 -5.64 -17.28 9.15
C VAL A 260 -5.04 -17.09 10.55
N ALA A 261 -5.64 -17.69 11.59
CA ALA A 261 -5.14 -17.59 12.95
C ALA A 261 -3.76 -18.26 13.14
N GLU A 262 -3.54 -19.42 12.52
CA GLU A 262 -2.27 -20.16 12.54
C GLU A 262 -1.14 -19.37 11.86
N HIS A 263 -1.46 -18.58 10.84
CA HIS A 263 -0.53 -17.71 10.12
C HIS A 263 -0.55 -16.26 10.60
N THR A 264 -1.17 -15.98 11.75
CA THR A 264 -1.13 -14.67 12.39
C THR A 264 0.03 -14.61 13.38
N THR A 265 1.01 -13.75 13.10
CA THR A 265 2.07 -13.43 14.05
C THR A 265 1.55 -12.42 15.08
N GLY A 266 1.79 -12.69 16.36
CA GLY A 266 1.41 -11.81 17.47
C GLY A 266 2.39 -10.64 17.68
N ARG A 267 2.11 -9.80 18.68
CA ARG A 267 3.00 -8.70 19.07
C ARG A 267 4.30 -9.24 19.67
N ALA A 268 5.44 -8.68 19.25
CA ALA A 268 6.72 -8.99 19.88
C ALA A 268 6.69 -8.56 21.35
N LEU A 269 7.10 -9.46 22.25
CA LEU A 269 7.05 -9.27 23.71
C LEU A 269 5.64 -8.90 24.25
N GLY A 270 4.57 -9.12 23.47
CA GLY A 270 3.20 -8.80 23.84
C GLY A 270 2.78 -7.33 23.64
N PHE A 271 3.68 -6.42 23.29
CA PHE A 271 3.36 -4.98 23.12
C PHE A 271 4.04 -4.29 21.94
N MET A 272 5.12 -4.83 21.39
CA MET A 272 5.82 -4.23 20.25
C MET A 272 5.22 -4.69 18.93
N GLY A 273 4.92 -3.73 18.05
CA GLY A 273 4.33 -3.98 16.74
C GLY A 273 2.85 -4.32 16.79
N GLU A 274 2.27 -4.63 15.63
CA GLU A 274 0.87 -5.01 15.45
C GLU A 274 0.78 -6.47 14.99
N PRO A 275 -0.30 -7.20 15.32
CA PRO A 275 -0.54 -8.52 14.75
C PRO A 275 -0.65 -8.45 13.22
N GLY A 276 -0.03 -9.41 12.53
CA GLY A 276 0.01 -9.46 11.07
C GLY A 276 -0.13 -10.88 10.55
N VAL A 277 -0.76 -11.02 9.38
CA VAL A 277 -0.97 -12.30 8.69
C VAL A 277 -0.06 -12.36 7.48
N ASN A 278 0.84 -13.33 7.40
CA ASN A 278 1.72 -13.50 6.23
C ASN A 278 0.90 -14.04 5.05
N VAL A 279 0.77 -13.25 3.99
CA VAL A 279 -0.13 -13.56 2.87
C VAL A 279 0.40 -14.72 2.03
N LEU A 280 1.70 -14.76 1.77
CA LEU A 280 2.29 -15.83 0.95
C LEU A 280 2.20 -17.17 1.67
N GLU A 281 2.65 -17.24 2.92
CA GLU A 281 2.56 -18.47 3.72
C GLU A 281 1.11 -18.93 3.89
N LEU A 282 0.18 -18.01 4.15
CA LEU A 282 -1.25 -18.34 4.23
C LEU A 282 -1.80 -18.90 2.91
N ASN A 283 -1.44 -18.32 1.78
CA ASN A 283 -1.90 -18.79 0.47
C ASN A 283 -1.30 -20.15 0.11
N LEU A 284 -0.04 -20.43 0.49
CA LEU A 284 0.55 -21.76 0.33
C LEU A 284 -0.14 -22.80 1.21
N ALA A 285 -0.38 -22.49 2.49
CA ALA A 285 -1.13 -23.38 3.37
C ALA A 285 -2.57 -23.61 2.89
N LEU A 286 -3.18 -22.60 2.26
CA LEU A 286 -4.49 -22.71 1.64
C LEU A 286 -4.46 -23.67 0.43
N ASP A 287 -3.42 -23.62 -0.40
CA ASP A 287 -3.25 -24.53 -1.54
C ASP A 287 -3.07 -25.99 -1.10
N GLU A 288 -2.33 -26.23 -0.02
CA GLU A 288 -2.13 -27.56 0.55
C GLU A 288 -3.42 -28.12 1.19
N ALA A 289 -4.11 -27.30 2.00
CA ALA A 289 -5.29 -27.74 2.75
C ALA A 289 -6.56 -27.81 1.89
N PHE A 290 -6.70 -26.88 0.93
CA PHE A 290 -7.85 -26.76 0.04
C PHE A 290 -7.39 -26.53 -1.41
N PRO A 291 -6.87 -27.58 -2.08
CA PRO A 291 -6.44 -27.46 -3.47
C PRO A 291 -7.57 -26.92 -4.35
N ALA A 292 -7.26 -25.93 -5.17
CA ALA A 292 -8.21 -25.41 -6.15
C ALA A 292 -8.60 -26.55 -7.11
N ARG A 293 -9.90 -26.77 -7.31
CA ARG A 293 -10.42 -27.73 -8.28
C ARG A 293 -10.44 -27.16 -9.68
#